data_AF-A0A963NNJ0-F1
#
_entry.id   AF-A0A963NNJ0-F1
#
_cell.length_a   1.000
_cell.length_b   1.000
_cell.length_c   1.000
_cell.angle_alpha   90.00
_cell.angle_beta   90.00
_cell.angle_gamma   90.00
#
_symmetry.space_group_name_H-M   'P 1'
#
loop_
_entity.id
_entity.type
_entity.pdbx_description
1 polymer ?
#
loop_
_entity_poly.entity_id
_entity_poly.type
_entity_poly.pdbx_seq_one_letter_code
_entity_poly.pdbx_strand_id
1 'polypeptide(L)'
;DPNLAEKSISQYDVSPLMKLMWDTWNDVFKRTLSFSQRSLVSEVRTFRNDWAHQKPFSSDDTDRALDSMERLLAAVSAAEAEDVRRMKLELRRLVADEQVRGERRKTASLPLETAASATLKPWRDLITPHRDVASGHYQSAEFAADLWQVHLGEGSDEYRKPEEFFRRTYLTESLRRLLTGALRRIANGNADPVVQLQT
;
A
#
# COMPACT_ATOMS: atom_id res chain seq x y z
N ASP A 1 -42.47 -19.33 -5.30
CA ASP A 1 -42.48 -17.95 -4.80
C ASP A 1 -43.60 -17.24 -5.54
N PRO A 2 -44.68 -16.80 -4.88
CA PRO A 2 -45.84 -16.22 -5.56
C PRO A 2 -45.48 -15.02 -6.45
N ASN A 3 -44.42 -14.26 -6.10
CA ASN A 3 -43.92 -13.12 -6.88
C ASN A 3 -43.15 -13.48 -8.17
N LEU A 4 -42.88 -14.76 -8.41
CA LEU A 4 -42.20 -15.24 -9.61
C LEU A 4 -43.15 -15.93 -10.59
N ALA A 5 -44.36 -16.31 -10.16
CA ALA A 5 -45.30 -17.11 -10.96
C ALA A 5 -45.76 -16.38 -12.25
N GLU A 6 -45.77 -15.05 -12.24
CA GLU A 6 -46.19 -14.22 -13.38
C GLU A 6 -45.01 -13.67 -14.21
N LYS A 7 -43.77 -13.92 -13.79
CA LYS A 7 -42.57 -13.38 -14.46
C LYS A 7 -41.98 -14.41 -15.43
N SER A 8 -41.47 -13.94 -16.56
CA SER A 8 -40.68 -14.78 -17.46
C SER A 8 -39.38 -15.21 -16.77
N ILE A 9 -38.87 -16.40 -17.08
CA ILE A 9 -37.57 -16.91 -16.59
C ILE A 9 -36.45 -15.90 -16.87
N SER A 10 -36.52 -15.18 -17.98
CA SER A 10 -35.54 -14.14 -18.35
C SER A 10 -35.52 -12.93 -17.40
N GLN A 11 -36.54 -12.77 -16.56
CA GLN A 11 -36.66 -11.69 -15.57
C GLN A 11 -36.29 -12.15 -14.16
N TYR A 12 -35.88 -13.40 -13.99
CA TYR A 12 -35.52 -13.95 -12.70
C TYR A 12 -34.13 -13.44 -12.30
N ASP A 13 -33.99 -13.04 -11.04
CA ASP A 13 -32.68 -12.78 -10.44
C ASP A 13 -31.89 -14.09 -10.23
N VAL A 14 -30.62 -13.98 -9.84
CA VAL A 14 -29.69 -15.10 -9.68
C VAL A 14 -30.21 -16.14 -8.67
N SER A 15 -30.85 -15.75 -7.55
CA SER A 15 -31.37 -16.74 -6.57
C SER A 15 -32.40 -17.68 -7.16
N PRO A 16 -33.50 -17.17 -7.75
CA PRO A 16 -34.52 -18.05 -8.29
C PRO A 16 -34.02 -18.88 -9.47
N LEU A 17 -33.08 -18.36 -10.27
CA LEU A 17 -32.43 -19.15 -11.33
C LEU A 17 -31.62 -20.32 -10.75
N MET A 18 -30.80 -20.08 -9.73
CA MET A 18 -30.04 -21.13 -9.05
C MET A 18 -30.94 -22.17 -8.38
N LYS A 19 -32.04 -21.72 -7.77
CA LYS A 19 -33.03 -22.61 -7.16
C LYS A 19 -33.74 -23.46 -8.22
N LEU A 20 -34.15 -22.85 -9.34
CA LEU A 20 -34.75 -23.56 -10.47
C LEU A 20 -33.81 -24.65 -11.01
N MET A 21 -32.55 -24.29 -11.25
CA MET A 21 -31.52 -25.23 -11.72
C MET A 21 -31.31 -26.39 -10.74
N TRP A 22 -31.36 -26.11 -9.43
CA TRP A 22 -31.24 -27.12 -8.39
C TRP A 22 -32.45 -28.06 -8.32
N ASP A 23 -33.66 -27.49 -8.29
CA ASP A 23 -34.91 -28.24 -8.11
C ASP A 23 -35.24 -29.09 -9.35
N THR A 24 -34.90 -28.60 -10.56
CA THR A 24 -35.12 -29.31 -11.83
C THR A 24 -33.90 -30.10 -12.32
N TRP A 25 -32.91 -30.32 -11.44
CA TRP A 25 -31.64 -30.93 -11.83
C TRP A 25 -31.80 -32.30 -12.51
N ASN A 26 -32.58 -33.20 -11.89
CA ASN A 26 -32.73 -34.57 -12.38
C ASN A 26 -33.49 -34.65 -13.71
N ASP A 27 -34.40 -33.71 -13.95
CA ASP A 27 -35.29 -33.72 -15.10
C ASP A 27 -34.66 -33.09 -16.33
N VAL A 28 -33.93 -31.97 -16.13
CA VAL A 28 -33.39 -31.13 -17.20
C VAL A 28 -31.86 -31.24 -17.27
N PHE A 29 -31.16 -30.91 -16.19
CA PHE A 29 -29.72 -30.64 -16.24
C PHE A 29 -28.84 -31.89 -16.18
N LYS A 30 -29.29 -32.98 -15.55
CA LYS A 30 -28.54 -34.24 -15.42
C LYS A 30 -28.20 -34.90 -16.77
N ARG A 31 -28.92 -34.54 -17.84
CA ARG A 31 -28.66 -35.04 -19.20
C ARG A 31 -27.39 -34.46 -19.81
N THR A 32 -27.00 -33.26 -19.39
CA THR A 32 -25.88 -32.49 -19.96
C THR A 32 -24.78 -32.25 -18.95
N LEU A 33 -25.13 -32.02 -17.69
CA LEU A 33 -24.23 -31.73 -16.59
C LEU A 33 -24.15 -32.92 -15.63
N SER A 34 -22.94 -33.26 -15.22
CA SER A 34 -22.68 -34.38 -14.31
C SER A 34 -22.91 -34.01 -12.85
N PHE A 35 -22.86 -35.01 -11.97
CA PHE A 35 -23.01 -34.79 -10.53
C PHE A 35 -21.99 -33.78 -9.95
N SER A 36 -20.79 -33.66 -10.52
CA SER A 36 -19.80 -32.68 -10.05
C SER A 36 -20.29 -31.24 -10.23
N GLN A 37 -20.94 -30.93 -11.37
CA GLN A 37 -21.52 -29.61 -11.60
C GLN A 37 -22.69 -29.32 -10.67
N ARG A 38 -23.44 -30.35 -10.24
CA ARG A 38 -24.49 -30.18 -9.22
C ARG A 38 -23.91 -29.66 -7.92
N SER A 39 -22.76 -30.20 -7.49
CA SER A 39 -22.06 -29.71 -6.30
C SER A 39 -21.64 -28.25 -6.45
N LEU A 40 -21.15 -27.85 -7.64
CA LEU A 40 -20.81 -26.45 -7.92
C LEU A 40 -22.04 -25.52 -7.80
N VAL A 41 -23.20 -25.93 -8.31
CA VAL A 41 -24.45 -25.16 -8.13
C VAL A 41 -24.80 -25.01 -6.66
N SER A 42 -24.62 -26.06 -5.85
CA SER A 42 -24.83 -25.98 -4.40
C SER A 42 -23.90 -24.96 -3.75
N GLU A 43 -22.60 -24.98 -4.09
CA GLU A 43 -21.62 -24.04 -3.55
C GLU A 43 -21.95 -22.59 -3.92
N VAL A 44 -22.19 -22.30 -5.20
CA VAL A 44 -22.51 -20.93 -5.66
C VAL A 44 -23.79 -20.42 -5.00
N ARG A 45 -24.78 -21.30 -4.80
CA ARG A 45 -26.00 -20.96 -4.07
C ARG A 45 -25.71 -20.61 -2.60
N THR A 46 -24.83 -21.35 -1.93
CA THR A 46 -24.40 -21.04 -0.56
C THR A 46 -23.69 -19.70 -0.51
N PHE A 47 -22.72 -19.44 -1.39
CA PHE A 47 -22.03 -18.14 -1.45
C PHE A 47 -22.98 -16.97 -1.69
N ARG A 48 -23.93 -17.11 -2.62
CA ARG A 48 -24.96 -16.09 -2.89
C ARG A 48 -25.83 -15.85 -1.65
N ASN A 49 -26.22 -16.91 -0.94
CA ASN A 49 -27.02 -16.79 0.27
C ASN A 49 -26.25 -16.08 1.39
N ASP A 50 -24.99 -16.46 1.60
CA ASP A 50 -24.12 -15.83 2.60
C ASP A 50 -23.86 -14.35 2.30
N TRP A 51 -23.67 -14.01 1.03
CA TRP A 51 -23.58 -12.62 0.56
C TRP A 51 -24.87 -11.84 0.83
N ALA A 52 -26.03 -12.41 0.52
CA ALA A 52 -27.32 -11.78 0.79
C ALA A 52 -27.59 -11.56 2.29
N HIS A 53 -26.98 -12.37 3.15
CA HIS A 53 -27.03 -12.22 4.61
C HIS A 53 -25.87 -11.38 5.18
N GLN A 54 -25.08 -10.71 4.33
CA GLN A 54 -23.98 -9.83 4.72
C GLN A 54 -22.93 -10.53 5.61
N LYS A 55 -22.71 -11.83 5.40
CA LYS A 55 -21.64 -12.54 6.09
C LYS A 55 -20.27 -12.03 5.62
N PRO A 56 -19.25 -11.99 6.50
CA PRO A 56 -17.90 -11.65 6.09
C PRO A 56 -17.34 -12.71 5.12
N PHE A 57 -16.58 -12.27 4.12
CA PHE A 57 -15.86 -13.12 3.19
C PHE A 57 -14.36 -12.93 3.36
N SER A 58 -13.61 -14.02 3.44
CA SER A 58 -12.16 -13.97 3.30
C SER A 58 -11.74 -13.93 1.82
N SER A 59 -10.48 -13.59 1.56
CA SER A 59 -9.91 -13.70 0.21
C SER A 59 -9.94 -15.13 -0.33
N ASP A 60 -9.76 -16.13 0.55
CA ASP A 60 -9.82 -17.55 0.19
C ASP A 60 -11.25 -18.00 -0.15
N ASP A 61 -12.25 -17.53 0.61
CA ASP A 61 -13.67 -17.79 0.31
C ASP A 61 -14.06 -17.16 -1.04
N THR A 62 -13.56 -15.95 -1.31
CA THR A 62 -13.81 -15.24 -2.57
C THR A 62 -13.15 -15.96 -3.75
N ASP A 63 -11.91 -16.43 -3.59
CA ASP A 63 -11.22 -17.22 -4.62
C ASP A 63 -11.97 -18.53 -4.92
N ARG A 64 -12.43 -19.23 -3.88
CA ARG A 64 -13.25 -20.44 -4.02
C ARG A 64 -14.57 -20.15 -4.73
N ALA A 65 -15.27 -19.07 -4.35
CA ALA A 65 -16.52 -18.68 -4.99
C ALA A 65 -16.33 -18.41 -6.48
N LEU A 66 -15.29 -17.65 -6.86
CA LEU A 66 -14.96 -17.37 -8.25
C LEU A 66 -14.56 -18.63 -9.03
N ASP A 67 -13.79 -19.55 -8.42
CA ASP A 67 -13.44 -20.82 -9.07
C ASP A 67 -14.67 -21.71 -9.34
N SER A 68 -15.58 -21.81 -8.38
CA SER A 68 -16.81 -22.59 -8.53
C SER A 68 -17.76 -21.98 -9.58
N MET A 69 -17.83 -20.64 -9.65
CA MET A 69 -18.57 -19.92 -10.71
C MET A 69 -17.94 -20.14 -12.08
N GLU A 70 -16.61 -20.00 -12.22
CA GLU A 70 -15.90 -20.20 -13.50
C GLU A 70 -16.15 -21.61 -14.04
N ARG A 71 -15.99 -22.64 -13.19
CA ARG A 71 -16.19 -24.04 -13.60
C ARG A 71 -17.63 -24.33 -14.01
N LEU A 72 -18.60 -23.73 -13.34
CA LEU A 72 -20.02 -23.89 -13.68
C LEU A 72 -20.33 -23.25 -15.04
N LEU A 73 -19.84 -22.01 -15.27
CA LEU A 73 -19.99 -21.30 -16.53
C LEU A 73 -19.28 -22.02 -17.69
N ALA A 74 -18.08 -22.52 -17.45
CA ALA A 74 -17.33 -23.31 -18.44
C ALA A 74 -18.07 -24.61 -18.80
N ALA A 75 -18.73 -25.26 -17.84
CA ALA A 75 -19.49 -26.48 -18.10
C ALA A 75 -20.71 -26.26 -19.02
N VAL A 76 -21.25 -25.04 -19.07
CA VAL A 76 -22.31 -24.65 -20.01
C VAL A 76 -21.80 -23.88 -21.22
N SER A 77 -20.47 -23.81 -21.41
CA SER A 77 -19.81 -23.06 -22.50
C SER A 77 -20.21 -21.58 -22.56
N ALA A 78 -20.45 -20.97 -21.41
CA ALA A 78 -20.76 -19.54 -21.29
C ALA A 78 -19.47 -18.70 -21.47
N ALA A 79 -19.55 -17.63 -22.26
CA ALA A 79 -18.40 -16.75 -22.54
C ALA A 79 -17.98 -15.97 -21.29
N GLU A 80 -18.92 -15.72 -20.39
CA GLU A 80 -18.77 -15.04 -19.10
C GLU A 80 -17.80 -15.79 -18.16
N ALA A 81 -17.48 -17.06 -18.44
CA ALA A 81 -16.44 -17.79 -17.71
C ALA A 81 -15.08 -17.07 -17.76
N GLU A 82 -14.77 -16.40 -18.87
CA GLU A 82 -13.51 -15.66 -19.02
C GLU A 82 -13.49 -14.38 -18.18
N ASP A 83 -14.64 -13.72 -18.02
CA ASP A 83 -14.76 -12.54 -17.16
C ASP A 83 -14.55 -12.91 -15.69
N VAL A 84 -15.13 -14.04 -15.26
CA VAL A 84 -14.92 -14.58 -13.91
C VAL A 84 -13.48 -14.99 -13.68
N ARG A 85 -12.84 -15.62 -14.68
CA ARG A 85 -11.40 -15.93 -14.63
C ARG A 85 -10.56 -14.68 -14.43
N ARG A 86 -10.85 -13.60 -15.16
CA ARG A 86 -10.13 -12.33 -15.03
C ARG A 86 -10.25 -11.76 -13.62
N MET A 87 -11.47 -11.74 -13.05
CA MET A 87 -11.69 -11.30 -11.67
C MET A 87 -10.90 -12.15 -10.66
N LYS A 88 -10.86 -13.48 -10.85
CA LYS A 88 -10.08 -14.39 -10.00
C LYS A 88 -8.58 -14.09 -10.05
N LEU A 89 -8.02 -13.88 -11.24
CA LEU A 89 -6.61 -13.55 -11.42
C LEU A 89 -6.25 -12.19 -10.79
N GLU A 90 -7.14 -11.21 -10.89
CA GLU A 90 -6.99 -9.91 -10.24
C GLU A 90 -6.97 -10.03 -8.71
N LEU A 91 -7.92 -10.78 -8.13
CA LEU A 91 -7.94 -11.04 -6.69
C LEU A 91 -6.62 -11.67 -6.21
N ARG A 92 -6.15 -12.71 -6.90
CA ARG A 92 -4.89 -13.39 -6.54
C ARG A 92 -3.70 -12.45 -6.61
N ARG A 93 -3.66 -11.56 -7.60
CA ARG A 93 -2.62 -10.53 -7.71
C ARG A 93 -2.65 -9.58 -6.52
N LEU A 94 -3.84 -9.08 -6.15
CA LEU A 94 -3.99 -8.17 -5.01
C LEU A 94 -3.54 -8.83 -3.70
N VAL A 95 -3.92 -10.09 -3.48
CA VAL A 95 -3.51 -10.85 -2.30
C VAL A 95 -1.99 -11.03 -2.25
N ALA A 96 -1.35 -11.35 -3.38
CA ALA A 96 0.10 -11.47 -3.45
C ALA A 96 0.81 -10.14 -3.16
N ASP A 97 0.33 -9.04 -3.73
CA ASP A 97 0.87 -7.70 -3.48
C ASP A 97 0.73 -7.29 -2.00
N GLU A 98 -0.40 -7.64 -1.37
CA GLU A 98 -0.63 -7.41 0.06
C GLU A 98 0.30 -8.25 0.95
N GLN A 99 0.51 -9.53 0.61
CA GLN A 99 1.46 -10.40 1.31
C GLN A 99 2.88 -9.84 1.24
N VAL A 100 3.36 -9.44 0.06
CA VAL A 100 4.69 -8.84 -0.11
C VAL A 100 4.82 -7.55 0.71
N ARG A 101 3.79 -6.70 0.73
CA ARG A 101 3.78 -5.49 1.56
C ARG A 101 3.80 -5.82 3.05
N GLY A 102 3.04 -6.83 3.47
CA GLY A 102 3.00 -7.33 4.84
C GLY A 102 4.36 -7.86 5.30
N GLU A 103 5.04 -8.64 4.46
CA GLU A 103 6.39 -9.14 4.71
C GLU A 103 7.40 -7.99 4.80
N ARG A 104 7.38 -7.04 3.85
CA ARG A 104 8.25 -5.85 3.90
C ARG A 104 8.03 -5.03 5.18
N ARG A 105 6.78 -4.84 5.61
CA ARG A 105 6.47 -4.18 6.88
C ARG A 105 7.01 -4.96 8.07
N LYS A 106 6.85 -6.30 8.09
CA LYS A 106 7.40 -7.17 9.13
C LYS A 106 8.92 -7.06 9.19
N THR A 107 9.62 -7.15 8.06
CA THR A 107 11.08 -7.00 7.98
C THR A 107 11.54 -5.61 8.39
N ALA A 108 10.82 -4.56 8.03
CA ALA A 108 11.13 -3.19 8.46
C ALA A 108 10.80 -2.94 9.94
N SER A 109 9.88 -3.71 10.53
CA SER A 109 9.49 -3.63 11.95
C SER A 109 10.30 -4.53 12.88
N LEU A 110 11.07 -5.48 12.34
CA LEU A 110 12.13 -6.11 13.11
C LEU A 110 13.12 -4.99 13.46
N PRO A 111 13.39 -4.72 14.75
CA PRO A 111 14.45 -3.81 15.09
C PRO A 111 15.69 -4.33 14.37
N LEU A 112 16.35 -3.46 13.61
CA LEU A 112 17.75 -3.65 13.26
C LEU A 112 18.50 -3.67 14.61
N GLU A 113 18.48 -4.80 15.31
CA GLU A 113 19.57 -5.18 16.18
C GLU A 113 20.75 -5.45 15.25
N THR A 114 21.35 -4.36 14.78
CA THR A 114 22.72 -4.38 14.34
C THR A 114 23.51 -5.05 15.45
N ALA A 115 24.22 -6.13 15.13
CA ALA A 115 25.15 -6.82 16.01
C ALA A 115 26.26 -5.91 16.62
N ALA A 116 26.19 -4.59 16.39
CA ALA A 116 27.00 -3.55 17.00
C ALA A 116 26.45 -2.99 18.33
N SER A 117 25.21 -3.31 18.72
CA SER A 117 24.56 -2.70 19.91
C SER A 117 25.06 -3.20 21.27
N ALA A 118 25.95 -4.20 21.33
CA ALA A 118 26.48 -4.67 22.61
C ALA A 118 27.64 -3.79 23.16
N THR A 119 28.17 -2.83 22.39
CA THR A 119 29.40 -2.10 22.80
C THR A 119 29.32 -0.58 22.70
N LEU A 120 28.29 -0.02 22.04
CA LEU A 120 28.15 1.43 21.91
C LEU A 120 27.07 1.97 22.86
N LYS A 121 27.47 2.88 23.74
CA LYS A 121 26.53 3.60 24.60
C LYS A 121 25.58 4.43 23.72
N PRO A 122 24.28 4.49 24.04
CA PRO A 122 23.34 5.38 23.38
C PRO A 122 23.89 6.82 23.32
N TRP A 123 23.70 7.51 22.20
CA TRP A 123 24.22 8.88 22.03
C TRP A 123 23.70 9.85 23.11
N ARG A 124 22.50 9.58 23.64
CA ARG A 124 21.89 10.36 24.74
C ARG A 124 22.70 10.27 26.04
N ASP A 125 23.46 9.20 26.23
CA ASP A 125 24.32 9.00 27.40
C ASP A 125 25.72 9.59 27.19
N LEU A 126 26.07 9.95 25.95
CA LEU A 126 27.38 10.49 25.57
C LEU A 126 27.34 12.01 25.32
N ILE A 127 26.18 12.57 24.99
CA ILE A 127 26.02 13.95 24.58
C ILE A 127 24.92 14.61 25.41
N THR A 128 25.23 15.74 26.04
CA THR A 128 24.22 16.60 26.65
C THR A 128 23.56 17.44 25.55
N PRO A 129 22.25 17.26 25.28
CA PRO A 129 21.54 18.07 24.29
C PRO A 129 21.57 19.55 24.69
N HIS A 130 21.55 20.44 23.69
CA HIS A 130 21.52 21.88 23.92
C HIS A 130 20.28 22.27 24.75
N ARG A 131 20.39 23.36 25.52
CA ARG A 131 19.36 23.78 26.49
C ARG A 131 17.98 23.91 25.84
N ASP A 132 17.92 24.35 24.59
CA ASP A 132 16.69 24.62 23.86
C ASP A 132 15.97 23.31 23.48
N VAL A 133 16.75 22.28 23.13
CA VAL A 133 16.26 20.92 22.87
C VAL A 133 15.91 20.20 24.17
N ALA A 134 16.71 20.39 25.21
CA ALA A 134 16.51 19.78 26.53
C ALA A 134 15.30 20.34 27.28
N SER A 135 14.96 21.63 27.05
CA SER A 135 13.86 22.32 27.73
C SER A 135 12.51 22.19 27.03
N GLY A 136 12.44 21.56 25.85
CA GLY A 136 11.20 21.28 25.13
C GLY A 136 10.50 22.50 24.49
N HIS A 137 11.09 23.69 24.58
CA HIS A 137 10.57 24.92 23.96
C HIS A 137 11.05 25.03 22.51
N TYR A 138 10.72 24.04 21.67
CA TYR A 138 11.18 24.00 20.29
C TYR A 138 10.20 24.72 19.34
N GLN A 139 10.71 25.57 18.46
CA GLN A 139 9.99 26.03 17.28
C GLN A 139 10.79 25.67 16.03
N SER A 140 10.22 24.83 15.15
CA SER A 140 10.86 24.42 13.88
C SER A 140 11.32 25.59 13.01
N ALA A 141 10.70 26.76 13.17
CA ALA A 141 11.02 27.98 12.43
C ALA A 141 12.41 28.58 12.77
N GLU A 142 13.00 28.24 13.92
CA GLU A 142 14.28 28.83 14.36
C GLU A 142 15.52 28.15 13.75
N PHE A 143 15.35 26.97 13.13
CA PHE A 143 16.46 26.18 12.56
C PHE A 143 16.63 26.33 11.04
N ALA A 144 15.73 27.02 10.36
CA ALA A 144 15.91 27.34 8.95
C ALA A 144 16.78 28.58 8.82
N ALA A 145 17.99 28.43 8.27
CA ALA A 145 18.81 29.57 7.91
C ALA A 145 18.12 30.33 6.77
N ASP A 146 17.61 31.53 7.05
CA ASP A 146 17.09 32.43 6.03
C ASP A 146 18.25 33.20 5.38
N LEU A 147 18.60 32.80 4.16
CA LEU A 147 19.67 33.42 3.39
C LEU A 147 19.41 34.90 3.10
N TRP A 148 18.14 35.33 3.04
CA TRP A 148 17.79 36.74 2.87
C TRP A 148 18.11 37.55 4.13
N GLN A 149 17.76 37.05 5.32
CA GLN A 149 18.11 37.71 6.58
C GLN A 149 19.64 37.84 6.74
N VAL A 150 20.37 36.76 6.46
CA VAL A 150 21.84 36.78 6.49
C VAL A 150 22.41 37.82 5.52
N HIS A 151 21.82 37.97 4.33
CA HIS A 151 22.21 39.01 3.37
C HIS A 151 21.97 40.43 3.88
N LEU A 152 20.84 40.67 4.57
CA LEU A 152 20.52 41.95 5.21
C LEU A 152 21.33 42.20 6.50
N GLY A 153 22.09 41.22 6.98
CA GLY A 153 22.79 41.28 8.27
C GLY A 153 21.84 41.15 9.47
N GLU A 154 20.61 40.70 9.22
CA GLU A 154 19.57 40.39 10.20
C GLU A 154 19.63 38.89 10.56
N GLY A 155 19.14 38.50 11.73
CA GLY A 155 19.17 37.11 12.20
C GLY A 155 20.14 36.87 13.36
N SER A 156 20.14 35.63 13.87
CA SER A 156 20.95 35.29 15.04
C SER A 156 22.45 35.32 14.71
N ASP A 157 23.27 35.64 15.72
CA ASP A 157 24.73 35.66 15.59
C ASP A 157 25.30 34.32 15.11
N GLU A 158 24.57 33.22 15.31
CA GLU A 158 24.92 31.87 14.90
C GLU A 158 24.91 31.68 13.38
N TYR A 159 24.07 32.43 12.66
CA TYR A 159 24.02 32.42 11.20
C TYR A 159 24.77 33.60 10.58
N ARG A 160 24.91 34.72 11.30
CA ARG A 160 25.60 35.91 10.82
C ARG A 160 27.12 35.82 10.92
N LYS A 161 27.66 35.16 11.96
CA LYS A 161 29.10 35.01 12.17
C LYS A 161 29.58 33.69 11.56
N PRO A 162 30.46 33.71 10.54
CA PRO A 162 30.92 32.48 9.88
C PRO A 162 31.58 31.49 10.85
N GLU A 163 32.36 31.99 11.82
CA GLU A 163 33.04 31.16 12.82
C GLU A 163 32.06 30.39 13.69
N GLU A 164 30.98 31.03 14.15
CA GLU A 164 29.92 30.40 14.94
C GLU A 164 29.12 29.39 14.11
N PHE A 165 28.79 29.73 12.87
CA PHE A 165 28.08 28.86 11.94
C PHE A 165 28.85 27.55 11.71
N PHE A 166 30.14 27.63 11.35
CA PHE A 166 30.94 26.44 11.08
C PHE A 166 31.33 25.67 12.34
N ARG A 167 31.39 26.31 13.51
CA ARG A 167 31.59 25.59 14.78
C ARG A 167 30.39 24.70 15.12
N ARG A 168 29.17 25.14 14.75
CA ARG A 168 27.91 24.45 15.07
C ARG A 168 27.41 23.54 13.95
N THR A 169 27.88 23.73 12.73
CA THR A 169 27.44 22.97 11.55
C THR A 169 28.37 21.81 11.26
N TYR A 170 27.82 20.59 11.28
CA TYR A 170 28.54 19.44 10.76
C TYR A 170 28.60 19.48 9.23
N LEU A 171 29.80 19.51 8.67
CA LEU A 171 30.02 19.55 7.22
C LEU A 171 29.74 18.20 6.56
N THR A 172 28.48 17.99 6.19
CA THR A 172 28.03 16.83 5.41
C THR A 172 28.69 16.81 4.03
N GLU A 173 28.72 15.64 3.39
CA GLU A 173 29.29 15.50 2.04
C GLU A 173 28.59 16.40 1.01
N SER A 174 27.26 16.54 1.08
CA SER A 174 26.49 17.44 0.22
C SER A 174 26.87 18.90 0.43
N LEU A 175 26.99 19.35 1.69
CA LEU A 175 27.39 20.73 2.00
C LEU A 175 28.81 21.02 1.54
N ARG A 176 29.74 20.07 1.71
CA ARG A 176 31.12 20.20 1.19
C ARG A 176 31.15 20.34 -0.33
N ARG A 177 30.37 19.54 -1.05
CA ARG A 177 30.24 19.64 -2.52
C ARG A 177 29.67 20.99 -2.93
N LEU A 178 28.62 21.46 -2.26
CA LEU A 178 27.99 22.75 -2.52
C LEU A 178 28.99 23.90 -2.33
N LEU A 179 29.70 23.93 -1.20
CA LEU A 179 30.70 24.96 -0.91
C LEU A 179 31.86 24.94 -1.92
N THR A 180 32.33 23.75 -2.30
CA THR A 180 33.39 23.60 -3.31
C THR A 180 32.94 24.13 -4.67
N GLY A 181 31.70 23.83 -5.08
CA GLY A 181 31.11 24.35 -6.32
C GLY A 181 31.00 25.88 -6.28
N ALA A 182 30.49 26.44 -5.20
CA ALA A 182 30.36 27.88 -5.01
C ALA A 182 31.72 28.60 -5.11
N LEU A 183 32.75 28.10 -4.41
CA LEU A 183 34.09 28.67 -4.46
C LEU A 183 34.73 28.58 -5.85
N ARG A 184 34.59 27.44 -6.54
CA ARG A 184 35.09 27.27 -7.92
C ARG A 184 34.39 28.22 -8.90
N ARG A 185 33.09 28.47 -8.70
CA ARG A 185 32.33 29.45 -9.48
C ARG A 185 32.86 30.86 -9.26
N ILE A 186 33.01 31.27 -8.01
CA ILE A 186 33.46 32.63 -7.66
C ILE A 186 34.88 32.88 -8.17
N ALA A 187 35.78 31.90 -8.05
CA ALA A 187 37.17 32.06 -8.46
C ALA A 187 37.35 32.04 -9.99
N ASN A 188 36.80 31.03 -10.67
CA ASN A 188 37.20 30.70 -12.04
C ASN A 188 36.02 30.47 -13.01
N GLY A 189 34.76 30.64 -12.58
CA GLY A 189 33.57 30.42 -13.40
C GLY A 189 33.24 28.95 -13.74
N ASN A 190 34.14 28.00 -13.42
CA ASN A 190 34.03 26.57 -13.74
C ASN A 190 33.20 25.79 -12.69
N ALA A 191 31.92 26.13 -12.54
CA ALA A 191 30.93 25.37 -11.79
C ALA A 191 29.51 25.78 -12.21
N ASP A 192 28.49 25.00 -11.83
CA ASP A 192 27.11 25.24 -12.24
C ASP A 192 26.57 26.59 -11.69
N PRO A 193 25.88 27.40 -12.53
CA PRO A 193 25.36 28.71 -12.11
C PRO A 193 24.10 28.62 -11.24
N VAL A 194 23.41 27.48 -11.26
CA VAL A 194 22.15 27.26 -10.53
C VAL A 194 22.27 25.96 -9.75
N VAL A 195 22.01 26.02 -8.44
CA VAL A 195 22.01 24.86 -7.56
C VAL A 195 20.62 24.73 -6.95
N GLN A 196 20.04 23.54 -7.08
CA GLN A 196 18.79 23.21 -6.40
C GLN A 196 19.09 22.81 -4.96
N LEU A 197 18.58 23.59 -4.00
CA LEU A 197 18.67 23.23 -2.58
C LEU A 197 17.72 22.06 -2.32
N GLN A 198 18.26 20.95 -1.81
CA GLN A 198 17.47 19.85 -1.28
C GLN A 198 17.13 20.19 0.18
N THR A 199 15.87 20.53 0.42
CA THR A 199 15.29 20.69 1.76
C THR A 199 14.76 19.36 2.28
#